data_AF-F4B490-F1
#
_entry.id   AF-F4B490-F1
#
_cell.length_a   1.000
_cell.length_b   1.000
_cell.length_c   1.000
_cell.angle_alpha   90.00
_cell.angle_beta   90.00
_cell.angle_gamma   90.00
#
_symmetry.space_group_name_H-M   'P 1'
#
loop_
_entity.id
_entity.type
_entity.pdbx_description
1 polymer ?
#
loop_
_entity_poly.entity_id
_entity_poly.type
_entity_poly.pdbx_seq_one_letter_code
_entity_poly.pdbx_strand_id
1 'polypeptide(L)' 'MSENIKLVRKYLAIDENRNIVAEGNSWEEVEEIMEKKGYKRSQYDILTVVKQEKS' A
#
# COMPACT_ATOMS: atom_id res chain seq x y z
N MET A 1 -0.88 1.00 -32.06
CA MET A 1 -1.18 1.87 -30.90
C MET A 1 -0.19 1.50 -29.81
N SER A 2 0.64 2.43 -29.37
CA SER A 2 1.54 2.22 -28.23
C SER A 2 0.69 2.15 -26.96
N GLU A 3 0.69 0.99 -26.28
CA GLU A 3 0.09 0.85 -24.95
C GLU A 3 0.77 1.88 -24.03
N ASN A 4 0.01 2.85 -23.51
CA ASN A 4 0.53 3.78 -22.50
C ASN A 4 0.64 3.01 -21.19
N ILE A 5 1.85 2.58 -20.89
CA ILE A 5 2.17 1.94 -19.63
C ILE A 5 2.29 3.03 -18.57
N LYS A 6 1.38 3.04 -17.59
CA LYS A 6 1.47 3.92 -16.43
C LYS A 6 2.10 3.17 -15.26
N LEU A 7 3.20 3.68 -14.72
CA LEU A 7 3.79 3.16 -13.49
C LEU A 7 3.21 3.94 -12.31
N VAL A 8 2.59 3.24 -11.38
CA VAL A 8 1.98 3.82 -10.18
C VAL A 8 2.66 3.24 -8.94
N ARG A 9 3.06 4.13 -8.03
CA ARG A 9 3.58 3.72 -6.73
C ARG A 9 2.41 3.47 -5.78
N LYS A 10 2.43 2.33 -5.10
CA LYS A 10 1.48 1.93 -4.05
C LYS A 10 2.23 1.63 -2.76
N TYR A 11 1.53 1.79 -1.65
CA TYR A 11 2.03 1.51 -0.31
C TYR A 11 1.14 0.43 0.30
N LEU A 12 1.74 -0.64 0.82
CA LEU A 12 1.06 -1.80 1.36
C LEU A 12 1.40 -1.94 2.84
N ALA A 13 0.39 -1.98 3.71
CA ALA A 13 0.60 -2.38 5.10
C ALA A 13 0.61 -3.91 5.21
N ILE A 14 1.60 -4.44 5.90
CA ILE A 14 1.79 -5.87 6.14
C ILE A 14 1.82 -6.14 7.63
N ASP A 15 0.95 -7.04 8.10
CA ASP A 15 0.89 -7.43 9.52
C ASP A 15 2.03 -8.41 9.92
N GLU A 16 2.09 -8.76 11.19
CA GLU A 16 3.06 -9.72 11.76
C GLU A 16 2.98 -11.12 11.13
N ASN A 17 1.83 -11.49 10.55
CA ASN A 17 1.61 -12.75 9.86
C ASN A 17 1.92 -12.68 8.36
N ARG A 18 2.49 -11.55 7.90
CA ARG A 18 2.83 -11.25 6.51
C ARG A 18 1.61 -11.13 5.58
N ASN A 19 0.44 -10.81 6.13
CA ASN A 19 -0.75 -10.53 5.34
C ASN A 19 -0.77 -9.06 4.91
N ILE A 20 -1.16 -8.80 3.66
CA ILE A 20 -1.47 -7.43 3.23
C ILE A 20 -2.81 -7.04 3.85
N VAL A 21 -2.77 -6.05 4.74
CA VAL A 21 -3.94 -5.61 5.51
C VAL A 21 -4.42 -4.22 5.09
N ALA A 22 -3.65 -3.46 4.32
CA ALA A 22 -4.10 -2.23 3.67
C ALA A 22 -3.27 -1.92 2.41
N GLU A 23 -3.85 -1.16 1.48
CA GLU A 23 -3.19 -0.59 0.31
C GLU A 23 -3.60 0.89 0.18
N GLY A 24 -2.65 1.74 -0.20
CA GLY A 24 -2.87 3.16 -0.45
C GLY A 24 -1.91 3.74 -1.49
N ASN A 25 -2.12 4.99 -1.86
CA ASN A 25 -1.32 5.74 -2.82
C ASN A 25 -0.25 6.61 -2.14
N SER A 26 -0.36 6.83 -0.83
CA SER A 26 0.67 7.46 -0.01
C SER A 26 0.87 6.68 1.30
N TRP A 27 1.92 7.04 2.02
CA TRP A 27 2.22 6.45 3.32
C TRP A 27 1.17 6.86 4.36
N GLU A 28 0.78 8.14 4.34
CA GLU A 28 -0.20 8.75 5.23
C GLU A 28 -1.59 8.11 5.05
N GLU A 29 -2.00 7.84 3.81
CA GLU A 29 -3.26 7.15 3.52
C GLU A 29 -3.28 5.75 4.16
N VAL A 30 -2.16 5.02 4.07
CA VAL A 30 -2.04 3.70 4.69
C VAL A 30 -2.06 3.80 6.21
N GLU A 31 -1.36 4.76 6.81
CA GLU A 31 -1.37 4.95 8.26
C GLU A 31 -2.78 5.31 8.78
N GLU A 32 -3.52 6.19 8.10
CA GLU A 32 -4.91 6.49 8.43
C GLU A 32 -5.82 5.25 8.36
N ILE A 33 -5.66 4.41 7.32
CA ILE A 33 -6.42 3.17 7.18
C ILE A 33 -6.10 2.24 8.35
N MET A 34 -4.82 2.13 8.72
CA MET A 34 -4.38 1.25 9.80
C MET A 34 -4.87 1.73 11.16
N GLU A 35 -4.84 3.04 11.42
CA GLU A 35 -5.40 3.64 12.64
C GLU A 35 -6.91 3.36 12.75
N LYS A 36 -7.67 3.59 11.68
CA LYS A 36 -9.12 3.29 11.62
C LYS A 36 -9.43 1.81 11.86
N LYS A 37 -8.51 0.91 11.51
CA LYS A 37 -8.62 -0.54 11.76
C LYS A 37 -8.17 -0.94 13.17
N GLY A 38 -7.65 -0.01 13.97
CA GLY A 38 -7.17 -0.27 15.34
C GLY A 38 -5.79 -0.89 15.43
N TYR A 39 -5.00 -0.87 14.35
CA TYR A 39 -3.62 -1.34 14.37
C TYR A 39 -2.70 -0.28 14.99
N LYS A 40 -1.79 -0.72 15.87
CA LYS A 40 -0.67 0.12 16.34
C LYS A 40 0.48 0.07 15.35
N ARG A 41 1.27 1.16 15.28
CA ARG A 41 2.38 1.28 14.33
C ARG A 41 3.43 0.16 14.42
N SER A 42 3.60 -0.44 15.60
CA SER A 42 4.53 -1.56 15.84
C SER A 42 4.00 -2.93 15.37
N GLN A 43 2.75 -3.02 14.91
CA GLN A 43 2.09 -4.26 14.50
C GLN A 43 2.09 -4.46 12.99
N TYR A 44 2.67 -3.54 12.23
CA TYR A 44 2.74 -3.62 10.78
C TYR A 44 3.93 -2.85 10.22
N ASP A 45 4.38 -3.30 9.05
CA ASP A 45 5.33 -2.58 8.21
C ASP A 45 4.64 -2.02 6.98
N ILE A 46 5.20 -0.97 6.38
CA ILE A 46 4.72 -0.43 5.10
C ILE A 46 5.76 -0.71 4.02
N LEU A 47 5.36 -1.46 2.99
CA LEU A 47 6.16 -1.69 1.80
C LEU A 47 5.73 -0.76 0.66
N THR A 48 6.70 -0.21 -0.04
CA THR A 48 6.46 0.52 -1.29
C THR A 48 6.62 -0.43 -2.49
N VAL A 49 5.60 -0.49 -3.33
CA VAL A 49 5.62 -1.28 -4.57
C VAL A 49 5.34 -0.39 -5.78
N VAL A 50 5.96 -0.70 -6.91
CA VAL A 50 5.68 -0.04 -8.19
C VAL A 50 4.84 -1.02 -9.01
N LYS A 51 3.59 -0.65 -9.29
CA LYS A 51 2.67 -1.43 -10.13
C LYS A 51 2.59 -0.82 -11.52
N GLN A 52 2.48 -1.70 -12.51
CA GLN A 52 2.18 -1.33 -13.87
C GLN A 52 0.67 -1.33 -14.06
N GLU A 53 0.09 -0.18 -14.36
CA GLU A 53 -1.32 -0.05 -14.76
C GLU A 53 -1.38 0.13 -16.28
N LYS A 54 -2.15 -0.73 -16.95
CA LYS A 54 -2.47 -0.54 -18.37
C LYS A 54 -3.53 0.55 -18.46
N SER A 55 -3.23 1.64 -19.17
CA SER A 55 -4.20 2.69 -19.53
C SER A 55 -5.03 2.31 -20.73
#